data_AF-A0A6B2LHK7-F1
#
_entry.id   AF-A0A6B2LHK7-F1
#
_cell.length_a   1.000
_cell.length_b   1.000
_cell.length_c   1.000
_cell.angle_alpha   90.00
_cell.angle_beta   90.00
_cell.angle_gamma   90.00
#
_symmetry.space_group_name_H-M   'P 1'
#
loop_
_entity.id
_entity.type
_entity.pdbx_description
1 polymer ?
#
loop_
_entity_poly.entity_id
_entity_poly.type
_entity_poly.pdbx_seq_one_letter_code
_entity_poly.pdbx_strand_id
1 'polypeptide(L)'
;MECDICFEDITDENYYCLLGCKHDSSCKNCLTEGINNAINDLVFPVTCTICNLPLEIEDFNVLIPDDKTLKRFYRNSFNKFKVDHQKDFTFCLTPDCEGLSPTIKNNIYNCRECSTRWCIKCKLLEHPTVTCEQAIRESKMTDTEKFDEWKAAHTKPCAKCNSPIEKTHGCNHMTCGVCSSHFCWLCTPGGPISSTSSPIYDHLSKAHGGFFT
;
A
#
# COMPACT_ATOMS: atom_id res chain seq x y z
N MET A 1 51.56 -3.43 -11.73
CA MET A 1 51.33 -2.07 -11.17
C MET A 1 50.75 -2.24 -9.78
N GLU A 2 50.92 -1.29 -8.87
CA GLU A 2 50.40 -1.39 -7.49
C GLU A 2 49.06 -0.65 -7.37
N CYS A 3 48.15 -1.16 -6.54
CA CYS A 3 46.86 -0.53 -6.28
C CYS A 3 46.99 0.67 -5.35
N ASP A 4 46.49 1.84 -5.75
CA ASP A 4 46.55 3.08 -4.96
C ASP A 4 45.74 3.04 -3.65
N ILE A 5 44.87 2.04 -3.48
CA ILE A 5 43.96 1.92 -2.32
C ILE A 5 44.48 0.90 -1.30
N CYS A 6 44.81 -0.32 -1.73
CA CYS A 6 45.25 -1.39 -0.83
C CYS A 6 46.77 -1.66 -0.85
N PHE A 7 47.51 -1.03 -1.76
CA PHE A 7 48.96 -1.25 -1.94
C PHE A 7 49.34 -2.68 -2.32
N GLU A 8 48.39 -3.47 -2.86
CA GLU A 8 48.65 -4.80 -3.40
C GLU A 8 48.95 -4.75 -4.90
N ASP A 9 49.69 -5.75 -5.40
CA ASP A 9 49.97 -5.91 -6.82
C ASP A 9 48.69 -6.16 -7.63
N ILE A 10 48.52 -5.40 -8.71
CA ILE A 10 47.48 -5.62 -9.71
C ILE A 10 47.98 -6.64 -10.73
N THR A 11 47.28 -7.78 -10.77
CA THR A 11 47.45 -8.89 -11.70
C THR A 11 46.35 -8.86 -12.76
N ASP A 12 46.50 -9.66 -13.82
CA ASP A 12 45.47 -9.75 -14.88
C ASP A 12 44.09 -10.18 -14.34
N GLU A 13 44.04 -10.91 -13.22
CA GLU A 13 42.79 -11.41 -12.62
C GLU A 13 42.02 -10.33 -11.85
N ASN A 14 42.72 -9.35 -11.27
CA ASN A 14 42.14 -8.28 -10.46
C ASN A 14 42.28 -6.89 -11.13
N TYR A 15 42.71 -6.84 -12.39
CA TYR A 15 42.77 -5.61 -13.17
C TYR A 15 41.39 -5.18 -13.67
N TYR A 16 41.11 -3.88 -13.59
CA TYR A 16 39.94 -3.28 -14.24
C TYR A 16 40.19 -1.79 -14.53
N CYS A 17 39.79 -1.33 -15.72
CA CYS A 17 39.86 0.08 -16.12
C CYS A 17 38.44 0.66 -16.21
N LEU A 18 38.16 1.70 -15.44
CA LEU A 18 36.85 2.36 -15.41
C LEU A 18 36.49 2.93 -16.79
N LEU A 19 35.27 2.69 -17.25
CA LEU A 19 34.88 3.01 -18.62
C LEU A 19 34.79 4.52 -18.90
N GLY A 20 34.26 5.30 -17.96
CA GLY A 20 34.08 6.75 -18.13
C GLY A 20 35.40 7.53 -18.06
N CYS A 21 36.12 7.43 -16.94
CA CYS A 21 37.32 8.23 -16.67
C CYS A 21 38.65 7.57 -17.08
N LYS A 22 38.63 6.28 -17.46
CA LYS A 22 39.82 5.49 -17.84
C LYS A 22 40.88 5.32 -16.75
N HIS A 23 40.56 5.60 -15.49
CA HIS A 23 41.44 5.25 -14.38
C HIS A 23 41.45 3.73 -14.14
N ASP A 24 42.63 3.17 -13.97
CA ASP A 24 42.90 1.73 -13.76
C ASP A 24 43.88 1.45 -12.62
N SER A 25 44.24 2.45 -11.81
CA SER A 25 45.15 2.32 -10.67
C SER A 25 44.51 1.74 -9.40
N SER A 26 43.23 1.35 -9.48
CA SER A 26 42.50 0.67 -8.40
C SER A 26 42.21 -0.76 -8.81
N CYS A 27 42.62 -1.73 -7.99
CA CYS A 27 42.29 -3.14 -8.25
C CYS A 27 40.76 -3.38 -8.17
N LYS A 28 40.31 -4.42 -8.85
CA LYS A 28 38.91 -4.84 -8.93
C LYS A 28 38.27 -5.03 -7.55
N ASN A 29 39.02 -5.57 -6.59
CA ASN A 29 38.53 -5.80 -5.23
C ASN A 29 38.22 -4.48 -4.51
N CYS A 30 39.15 -3.52 -4.53
CA CYS A 30 38.94 -2.21 -3.93
C CYS A 30 37.80 -1.42 -4.59
N LEU A 31 37.69 -1.50 -5.92
CA LEU A 31 36.56 -0.90 -6.64
C LEU A 31 35.23 -1.53 -6.19
N THR A 32 35.18 -2.85 -6.09
CA THR A 32 33.99 -3.61 -5.64
C THR A 32 33.60 -3.26 -4.21
N GLU A 33 34.57 -3.17 -3.30
CA GLU A 33 34.34 -2.76 -1.91
C GLU A 33 33.87 -1.30 -1.81
N GLY A 34 34.48 -0.39 -2.57
CA GLY A 34 34.06 1.01 -2.63
C GLY A 34 32.62 1.17 -3.11
N ILE A 35 32.23 0.43 -4.15
CA ILE A 35 30.84 0.37 -4.63
C ILE A 35 29.90 -0.18 -3.56
N ASN A 36 30.27 -1.28 -2.89
CA ASN A 36 29.46 -1.87 -1.82
C ASN A 36 29.24 -0.91 -0.65
N ASN A 37 30.29 -0.17 -0.25
CA ASN A 37 30.18 0.85 0.79
C ASN A 37 29.24 1.97 0.35
N ALA A 38 29.39 2.48 -0.87
CA ALA A 38 28.49 3.51 -1.40
C ALA A 38 27.01 3.04 -1.45
N ILE A 39 26.76 1.77 -1.81
CA ILE A 39 25.41 1.17 -1.80
C ILE A 39 24.84 1.13 -0.38
N ASN A 40 25.65 0.74 0.61
CA ASN A 40 25.24 0.61 2.01
C ASN A 40 25.01 1.98 2.66
N ASP A 41 25.86 2.95 2.35
CA ASP A 41 25.80 4.32 2.88
C ASP A 41 24.81 5.21 2.11
N LEU A 42 24.16 4.67 1.08
CA LEU A 42 23.20 5.36 0.21
C LEU A 42 23.81 6.60 -0.50
N VAL A 43 25.09 6.51 -0.85
CA VAL A 43 25.83 7.56 -1.56
C VAL A 43 25.67 7.36 -3.06
N PHE A 44 24.86 8.20 -3.69
CA PHE A 44 24.63 8.20 -5.14
C PHE A 44 24.76 9.62 -5.72
N PRO A 45 25.31 9.78 -6.93
CA PRO A 45 25.89 8.71 -7.78
C PRO A 45 27.19 8.16 -7.20
N VAL A 46 27.50 6.88 -7.49
CA VAL A 46 28.80 6.29 -7.14
C VAL A 46 29.84 6.83 -8.12
N THR A 47 30.96 7.31 -7.59
CA THR A 47 31.97 8.03 -8.37
C THR A 47 33.35 7.40 -8.22
N CYS A 48 34.22 7.67 -9.18
CA CYS A 48 35.64 7.31 -9.14
C CYS A 48 36.33 8.03 -7.97
N THR A 49 37.09 7.30 -7.16
CA THR A 49 37.81 7.83 -5.99
C THR A 49 38.93 8.82 -6.33
N ILE A 50 39.40 8.83 -7.58
CA ILE A 50 40.51 9.67 -8.03
C ILE A 50 40.01 11.00 -8.60
N CYS A 51 38.96 10.97 -9.42
CA CYS A 51 38.50 12.15 -10.17
C CYS A 51 37.05 12.56 -9.88
N ASN A 52 36.33 11.82 -9.04
CA ASN A 52 34.92 12.02 -8.71
C ASN A 52 33.95 11.99 -9.90
N LEU A 53 34.37 11.47 -11.07
CA LEU A 53 33.46 11.23 -12.19
C LEU A 53 32.53 10.04 -11.85
N PRO A 54 31.20 10.15 -12.09
CA PRO A 54 30.28 9.02 -11.96
C PRO A 54 30.74 7.81 -12.78
N LEU A 55 30.56 6.62 -12.22
CA LEU A 55 30.87 5.37 -12.92
C LEU A 55 29.77 5.04 -13.95
N GLU A 56 30.12 4.34 -15.02
CA GLU A 56 29.19 3.91 -16.06
C GLU A 56 28.37 2.68 -15.61
N ILE A 57 27.20 2.47 -16.20
CA ILE A 57 26.32 1.33 -15.86
C ILE A 57 27.07 0.00 -16.09
N GLU A 58 27.82 -0.09 -17.18
CA GLU A 58 28.62 -1.25 -17.54
C GLU A 58 29.75 -1.53 -16.53
N ASP A 59 30.26 -0.51 -15.83
CA ASP A 59 31.24 -0.72 -14.75
C ASP A 59 30.62 -1.56 -13.62
N PHE A 60 29.38 -1.25 -13.23
CA PHE A 60 28.69 -2.01 -12.17
C PHE A 60 28.36 -3.44 -12.60
N ASN A 61 28.03 -3.68 -13.87
CA ASN A 61 27.75 -5.03 -14.36
C ASN A 61 28.98 -5.95 -14.33
N VAL A 62 30.20 -5.40 -14.41
CA VAL A 62 31.45 -6.17 -14.32
C VAL A 62 31.96 -6.28 -12.88
N LEU A 63 31.84 -5.20 -12.11
CA LEU A 63 32.37 -5.09 -10.74
C LEU A 63 31.43 -5.68 -9.69
N ILE A 64 30.13 -5.80 -9.99
CA ILE A 64 29.13 -6.45 -9.12
C ILE A 64 28.67 -7.76 -9.77
N PRO A 65 29.33 -8.88 -9.51
CA PRO A 65 28.96 -10.16 -10.14
C PRO A 65 27.69 -10.78 -9.57
N ASP A 66 27.21 -10.35 -8.39
CA ASP A 66 26.04 -10.94 -7.76
C ASP A 66 24.75 -10.17 -8.07
N ASP A 67 23.77 -10.88 -8.63
CA ASP A 67 22.46 -10.32 -9.01
C ASP A 67 21.74 -9.63 -7.85
N LYS A 68 21.97 -10.10 -6.61
CA LYS A 68 21.30 -9.58 -5.42
C LYS A 68 21.79 -8.17 -5.08
N THR A 69 23.09 -7.94 -5.11
CA THR A 69 23.71 -6.62 -4.88
C THR A 69 23.47 -5.70 -6.06
N LEU A 70 23.51 -6.21 -7.29
CA LEU A 70 23.20 -5.41 -8.46
C LEU A 70 21.73 -4.90 -8.44
N LYS A 71 20.77 -5.76 -8.09
CA LYS A 71 19.37 -5.34 -7.84
C LYS A 71 19.27 -4.33 -6.69
N ARG A 72 20.04 -4.52 -5.61
CA ARG A 72 20.09 -3.58 -4.47
C ARG A 72 20.62 -2.22 -4.89
N PHE A 73 21.66 -2.18 -5.73
CA PHE A 73 22.23 -0.97 -6.32
C PHE A 73 21.18 -0.19 -7.12
N TYR A 74 20.55 -0.83 -8.12
CA TYR A 74 19.54 -0.16 -8.96
C TYR A 74 18.38 0.39 -8.12
N ARG A 75 17.88 -0.41 -7.16
CA ARG A 75 16.80 0.01 -6.27
C ARG A 75 17.20 1.21 -5.40
N ASN A 76 18.40 1.20 -4.81
CA ASN A 76 18.87 2.28 -3.95
C ASN A 76 19.15 3.56 -4.75
N SER A 77 19.76 3.43 -5.94
CA SER A 77 19.97 4.52 -6.90
C SER A 77 18.64 5.17 -7.29
N PHE A 78 17.66 4.35 -7.67
CA PHE A 78 16.33 4.82 -8.03
C PHE A 78 15.61 5.48 -6.85
N ASN A 79 15.72 4.93 -5.64
CA ASN A 79 15.15 5.54 -4.44
C ASN A 79 15.79 6.91 -4.11
N LYS A 80 17.11 7.07 -4.31
CA LYS A 80 17.77 8.37 -4.17
C LYS A 80 17.21 9.35 -5.20
N PHE A 81 17.07 8.92 -6.45
CA PHE A 81 16.46 9.72 -7.51
C PHE A 81 15.03 10.16 -7.15
N LYS A 82 14.20 9.29 -6.55
CA LYS A 82 12.86 9.64 -6.08
C LYS A 82 12.86 10.80 -5.08
N VAL A 83 13.78 10.76 -4.13
CA VAL A 83 13.90 11.78 -3.08
C VAL A 83 14.35 13.12 -3.66
N ASP A 84 15.34 13.09 -4.55
CA ASP A 84 15.92 14.29 -5.13
C ASP A 84 14.96 14.99 -6.11
N HIS A 85 14.14 14.21 -6.83
CA HIS A 85 13.27 14.71 -7.90
C HIS A 85 11.77 14.64 -7.59
N GLN A 86 11.40 14.62 -6.31
CA GLN A 86 10.01 14.61 -5.85
C GLN A 86 9.14 15.79 -6.35
N LYS A 87 9.76 16.88 -6.82
CA LYS A 87 9.06 18.04 -7.39
C LYS A 87 8.88 17.94 -8.91
N ASP A 88 9.77 17.22 -9.57
CA ASP A 88 9.83 17.13 -11.04
C ASP A 88 8.99 15.95 -11.56
N PHE A 89 8.85 14.91 -10.74
CA PHE A 89 8.12 13.70 -11.08
C PHE A 89 7.11 13.30 -10.01
N THR A 90 6.04 12.66 -10.47
CA THR A 90 5.13 11.86 -9.64
C THR A 90 5.55 10.40 -9.73
N PHE A 91 5.88 9.80 -8.60
CA PHE A 91 6.27 8.39 -8.49
C PHE A 91 5.09 7.52 -8.06
N CYS A 92 5.03 6.30 -8.61
CA CYS A 92 4.02 5.32 -8.21
C CYS A 92 4.15 4.96 -6.72
N LEU A 93 3.00 4.84 -6.05
CA LEU A 93 2.91 4.47 -4.63
C LEU A 93 2.71 2.97 -4.42
N THR A 94 2.49 2.20 -5.48
CA THR A 94 2.42 0.75 -5.42
C THR A 94 3.78 0.21 -5.00
N PRO A 95 3.87 -0.66 -3.96
CA PRO A 95 5.11 -1.30 -3.56
C PRO A 95 5.81 -1.96 -4.75
N ASP A 96 7.13 -1.81 -4.82
CA ASP A 96 8.00 -2.36 -5.86
C ASP A 96 7.67 -1.91 -7.31
N CYS A 97 6.79 -0.93 -7.50
CA CYS A 97 6.54 -0.34 -8.81
C CYS A 97 7.51 0.81 -9.09
N GLU A 98 8.18 0.74 -10.23
CA GLU A 98 9.15 1.75 -10.69
C GLU A 98 8.53 2.81 -11.62
N GLY A 99 7.20 2.78 -11.78
CA GLY A 99 6.49 3.73 -12.63
C GLY A 99 6.61 5.16 -12.14
N LEU A 100 6.90 6.07 -13.06
CA LEU A 100 6.99 7.52 -12.83
C LEU A 100 6.39 8.28 -14.01
N SER A 101 5.93 9.50 -13.76
CA SER A 101 5.58 10.46 -14.80
C SER A 101 6.06 11.86 -14.42
N PRO A 102 6.22 12.78 -15.38
CA PRO A 102 6.34 14.20 -15.06
C PRO A 102 5.22 14.64 -14.11
N THR A 103 5.50 15.61 -13.24
CA THR A 103 4.50 16.14 -12.30
C THR A 103 3.25 16.59 -13.04
N ILE A 104 2.13 15.93 -12.75
CA ILE A 104 0.82 16.26 -13.32
C ILE A 104 0.09 17.27 -12.42
N LYS A 105 -0.63 18.21 -13.03
CA LYS A 105 -1.51 19.15 -12.31
C LYS A 105 -2.84 18.53 -11.88
N ASN A 106 -3.12 17.30 -12.34
CA ASN A 106 -4.35 16.58 -12.02
C ASN A 106 -4.21 15.91 -10.64
N ASN A 107 -5.32 15.74 -9.93
CA ASN A 107 -5.32 15.08 -8.61
C ASN A 107 -5.20 13.56 -8.69
N ILE A 108 -5.36 12.97 -9.88
CA ILE A 108 -5.31 11.52 -10.10
C ILE A 108 -4.09 11.17 -10.95
N TYR A 109 -3.22 10.35 -10.39
CA TYR A 109 -2.10 9.71 -11.07
C TYR A 109 -2.50 8.34 -11.57
N ASN A 110 -2.23 8.05 -12.85
CA ASN A 110 -2.43 6.74 -13.45
C ASN A 110 -1.07 6.14 -13.82
N CYS A 111 -0.67 5.08 -13.12
CA CYS A 111 0.60 4.42 -13.38
C CYS A 111 0.52 3.57 -14.66
N ARG A 112 1.46 3.77 -15.60
CA ARG A 112 1.51 2.98 -16.84
C ARG A 112 2.10 1.58 -16.66
N GLU A 113 2.86 1.36 -15.59
CA GLU A 113 3.51 0.08 -15.30
C GLU A 113 2.55 -0.89 -14.62
N CYS A 114 1.92 -0.47 -13.51
CA CYS A 114 1.03 -1.34 -12.72
C CYS A 114 -0.47 -1.07 -12.94
N SER A 115 -0.83 -0.10 -13.80
CA SER A 115 -2.22 0.31 -14.05
C SER A 115 -3.00 0.81 -12.82
N THR A 116 -2.34 0.99 -11.67
CA THR A 116 -2.98 1.47 -10.44
C THR A 116 -3.18 2.99 -10.51
N ARG A 117 -4.36 3.44 -10.07
CA ARG A 117 -4.75 4.85 -10.02
C ARG A 117 -4.71 5.36 -8.59
N TRP A 118 -4.02 6.47 -8.39
CA TRP A 118 -3.73 7.05 -7.08
C TRP A 118 -4.25 8.48 -7.00
N CYS A 119 -4.80 8.85 -5.86
CA CYS A 119 -5.05 10.25 -5.51
C CYS A 119 -3.74 10.88 -5.01
N ILE A 120 -3.16 11.81 -5.77
CA ILE A 120 -1.89 12.47 -5.44
C ILE A 120 -2.01 13.30 -4.16
N LYS A 121 -3.21 13.87 -3.91
CA LYS A 121 -3.46 14.75 -2.76
C LYS A 121 -3.36 14.01 -1.43
N CYS A 122 -4.01 12.86 -1.30
CA CYS A 122 -4.05 12.09 -0.05
C CYS A 122 -3.14 10.86 -0.05
N LYS A 123 -2.54 10.52 -1.20
CA LYS A 123 -1.67 9.35 -1.39
C LYS A 123 -2.37 8.00 -1.15
N LEU A 124 -3.69 7.95 -1.34
CA LEU A 124 -4.50 6.73 -1.32
C LEU A 124 -4.92 6.33 -2.73
N LEU A 125 -5.47 5.13 -2.88
CA LEU A 125 -6.09 4.68 -4.14
C LEU A 125 -7.19 5.67 -4.57
N GLU A 126 -7.45 5.74 -5.87
CA GLU A 126 -8.52 6.58 -6.40
C GLU A 126 -9.87 6.29 -5.74
N HIS A 127 -10.56 7.36 -5.32
CA HIS A 127 -11.80 7.28 -4.55
C HIS A 127 -12.85 8.26 -5.13
N PRO A 128 -13.55 7.91 -6.22
CA PRO A 128 -14.39 8.85 -6.97
C PRO A 128 -15.70 9.23 -6.26
N THR A 129 -16.13 8.44 -5.29
CA THR A 129 -17.42 8.59 -4.58
C THR A 129 -17.31 9.31 -3.23
N VAL A 130 -16.10 9.48 -2.71
CA VAL A 130 -15.85 10.03 -1.36
C VAL A 130 -14.74 11.09 -1.38
N THR A 131 -14.76 11.97 -0.39
CA THR A 131 -13.72 12.99 -0.24
C THR A 131 -12.41 12.38 0.26
N CYS A 132 -11.29 13.10 0.10
CA CYS A 132 -10.00 12.68 0.68
C CYS A 132 -10.09 12.46 2.20
N GLU A 133 -10.88 13.29 2.90
CA GLU A 133 -11.04 13.20 4.35
C GLU A 133 -11.74 11.90 4.77
N GLN A 134 -12.81 11.53 4.04
CA GLN A 134 -13.51 10.26 4.24
C GLN A 134 -12.59 9.07 3.94
N ALA A 135 -11.88 9.09 2.80
CA ALA A 135 -10.96 8.02 2.43
C ALA A 135 -9.83 7.82 3.47
N ILE A 136 -9.26 8.91 4.01
CA ILE A 136 -8.23 8.86 5.06
C ILE A 136 -8.80 8.28 6.36
N ARG A 137 -10.05 8.63 6.71
CA ARG A 137 -10.71 8.07 7.89
C ARG A 137 -10.88 6.55 7.71
N GLU A 138 -11.46 6.13 6.59
CA GLU A 138 -11.70 4.72 6.28
C GLU A 138 -10.42 3.89 6.22
N SER A 139 -9.33 4.45 5.68
CA SER A 139 -8.04 3.75 5.59
C SER A 139 -7.38 3.50 6.95
N LYS A 140 -7.78 4.25 8.00
CA LYS A 140 -7.25 4.13 9.36
C LYS A 140 -8.12 3.27 10.26
N MET A 141 -9.34 2.95 9.84
CA MET A 141 -10.25 2.12 10.62
C MET A 141 -9.78 0.67 10.62
N THR A 142 -9.80 0.07 11.81
CA THR A 142 -9.65 -1.36 12.03
C THR A 142 -10.84 -2.13 11.49
N ASP A 143 -10.65 -3.43 11.25
CA ASP A 143 -11.75 -4.30 10.80
C ASP A 143 -12.87 -4.37 11.85
N THR A 144 -12.53 -4.27 13.14
CA THR A 144 -13.51 -4.19 14.24
C THR A 144 -14.36 -2.92 14.13
N GLU A 145 -13.74 -1.75 13.92
CA GLU A 145 -14.47 -0.49 13.79
C GLU A 145 -15.35 -0.48 12.54
N LYS A 146 -14.85 -1.01 11.42
CA LYS A 146 -15.64 -1.20 10.19
C LYS A 146 -16.84 -2.11 10.44
N PHE A 147 -16.63 -3.22 11.16
CA PHE A 147 -17.69 -4.15 11.50
C PHE A 147 -18.73 -3.53 12.44
N ASP A 148 -18.30 -2.73 13.41
CA ASP A 148 -19.19 -2.03 14.33
C ASP A 148 -20.03 -0.96 13.63
N GLU A 149 -19.45 -0.19 12.72
CA GLU A 149 -20.18 0.77 11.89
C GLU A 149 -21.18 0.07 10.96
N TRP A 150 -20.75 -1.02 10.30
CA TRP A 150 -21.64 -1.83 9.49
C TRP A 150 -22.81 -2.39 10.31
N LYS A 151 -22.52 -2.92 11.50
CA LYS A 151 -23.51 -3.48 12.44
C LYS A 151 -24.49 -2.40 12.89
N ALA A 152 -24.03 -1.19 13.20
CA ALA A 152 -24.89 -0.07 13.58
C ALA A 152 -25.80 0.38 12.41
N ALA A 153 -25.32 0.32 11.18
CA ALA A 153 -26.07 0.74 10.00
C ALA A 153 -27.07 -0.31 9.48
N HIS A 154 -26.77 -1.61 9.64
CA HIS A 154 -27.52 -2.69 8.99
C HIS A 154 -28.29 -3.60 9.96
N THR A 155 -28.10 -3.45 11.27
CA THR A 155 -28.76 -4.29 12.27
C THR A 155 -29.58 -3.48 13.26
N LYS A 156 -30.60 -4.12 13.85
CA LYS A 156 -31.32 -3.60 15.01
C LYS A 156 -31.12 -4.54 16.21
N PRO A 157 -31.05 -4.03 17.44
CA PRO A 157 -30.94 -4.88 18.61
C PRO A 157 -32.24 -5.66 18.85
N CYS A 158 -32.14 -6.94 19.19
CA CYS A 158 -33.27 -7.70 19.71
C CYS A 158 -33.74 -7.09 21.04
N ALA A 159 -35.01 -6.71 21.13
CA ALA A 159 -35.55 -6.06 22.33
C ALA A 159 -35.58 -6.94 23.59
N LYS A 160 -35.38 -8.27 23.47
CA LYS A 160 -35.29 -9.20 24.60
C LYS A 160 -33.85 -9.45 25.08
N CYS A 161 -32.91 -9.69 24.18
CA CYS A 161 -31.54 -10.12 24.52
C CYS A 161 -30.43 -9.25 23.92
N ASN A 162 -30.79 -8.16 23.25
CA ASN A 162 -29.89 -7.18 22.64
C ASN A 162 -28.94 -7.71 21.56
N SER A 163 -29.12 -8.95 21.09
CA SER A 163 -28.33 -9.48 19.97
C SER A 163 -28.64 -8.69 18.68
N PRO A 164 -27.64 -8.31 17.87
CA PRO A 164 -27.86 -7.61 16.61
C PRO A 164 -28.59 -8.52 15.62
N ILE A 165 -29.68 -8.02 15.04
CA ILE A 165 -30.49 -8.74 14.05
C ILE A 165 -30.45 -7.97 12.74
N GLU A 166 -30.01 -8.63 11.68
CA GLU A 166 -30.09 -8.14 10.30
C GLU A 166 -31.44 -8.52 9.68
N LYS A 167 -32.05 -7.61 8.91
CA LYS A 167 -33.29 -7.91 8.17
C LYS A 167 -32.92 -8.67 6.90
N THR A 168 -33.34 -9.93 6.80
CA THR A 168 -33.01 -10.77 5.64
C THR A 168 -33.91 -10.45 4.44
N HIS A 169 -35.24 -10.65 4.49
CA HIS A 169 -36.12 -10.35 3.35
C HIS A 169 -37.57 -10.05 3.74
N GLY A 170 -38.17 -9.02 3.12
CA GLY A 170 -39.61 -8.81 2.86
C GLY A 170 -40.57 -8.70 4.05
N CYS A 171 -40.54 -9.66 4.96
CA CYS A 171 -41.43 -9.77 6.11
C CYS A 171 -40.93 -8.93 7.29
N ASN A 172 -41.83 -8.22 7.97
CA ASN A 172 -41.52 -7.46 9.18
C ASN A 172 -41.70 -8.28 10.47
N HIS A 173 -42.19 -9.52 10.37
CA HIS A 173 -42.13 -10.49 11.46
C HIS A 173 -40.73 -11.10 11.49
N MET A 174 -39.97 -10.81 12.55
CA MET A 174 -38.62 -11.33 12.75
C MET A 174 -38.59 -12.30 13.94
N THR A 175 -37.71 -13.28 13.87
CA THR A 175 -37.40 -14.20 14.97
C THR A 175 -35.94 -14.04 15.35
N CYS A 176 -35.66 -13.83 16.64
CA CYS A 176 -34.30 -13.74 17.13
C CYS A 176 -33.60 -15.11 17.06
N GLY A 177 -32.44 -15.20 16.37
CA GLY A 177 -31.67 -16.44 16.29
C GLY A 177 -31.03 -16.90 17.60
N VAL A 178 -30.92 -16.01 18.60
CA VAL A 178 -30.27 -16.31 19.90
C VAL A 178 -31.27 -16.74 20.96
N CYS A 179 -32.38 -16.00 21.12
CA CYS A 179 -33.35 -16.24 22.20
C CYS A 179 -34.73 -16.70 21.69
N SER A 180 -34.86 -16.90 20.38
CA SER A 180 -36.06 -17.39 19.70
C SER A 180 -37.33 -16.54 19.90
N SER A 181 -37.20 -15.29 20.37
CA SER A 181 -38.35 -14.40 20.50
C SER A 181 -38.79 -13.85 19.15
N HIS A 182 -40.09 -13.77 18.95
CA HIS A 182 -40.75 -13.17 17.80
C HIS A 182 -41.02 -11.69 18.06
N PHE A 183 -40.77 -10.81 17.08
CA PHE A 183 -40.98 -9.37 17.22
C PHE A 183 -41.23 -8.67 15.86
N CYS A 184 -41.76 -7.45 15.93
CA CYS A 184 -41.97 -6.59 14.76
C CYS A 184 -40.73 -5.74 14.45
N TRP A 185 -40.16 -5.88 13.26
CA TRP A 185 -38.99 -5.12 12.80
C TRP A 185 -39.22 -3.60 12.78
N LEU A 186 -40.42 -3.18 12.39
CA LEU A 186 -40.78 -1.76 12.26
C LEU A 186 -40.85 -1.08 13.62
N CYS A 187 -41.35 -1.78 14.63
CA CYS A 187 -41.51 -1.25 15.99
C CYS A 187 -40.29 -1.47 16.90
N THR A 188 -39.27 -2.21 16.45
CA THR A 188 -38.06 -2.45 17.26
C THR A 188 -37.30 -1.13 17.48
N PRO A 189 -36.89 -0.81 18.74
CA PRO A 189 -36.85 -1.66 19.93
C PRO A 189 -38.08 -1.64 20.86
N GLY A 190 -39.11 -0.81 20.61
CA GLY A 190 -40.25 -0.61 21.52
C GLY A 190 -41.52 -1.43 21.22
N GLY A 191 -41.47 -2.35 20.26
CA GLY A 191 -42.61 -3.11 19.78
C GLY A 191 -42.95 -4.35 20.62
N PRO A 192 -44.04 -5.07 20.25
CA PRO A 192 -44.41 -6.30 20.94
C PRO A 192 -43.38 -7.40 20.72
N ILE A 193 -43.13 -8.18 21.78
CA ILE A 193 -42.25 -9.35 21.80
C ILE A 193 -43.05 -10.54 22.31
N SER A 194 -42.92 -11.69 21.67
CA SER A 194 -43.62 -12.92 22.06
C SER A 194 -42.71 -14.15 21.95
N SER A 195 -43.04 -15.21 22.70
CA SER A 195 -42.45 -16.54 22.52
C SER A 195 -43.03 -17.31 21.32
N THR A 196 -44.11 -16.81 20.73
CA THR A 196 -44.80 -17.40 19.57
C THR A 196 -45.04 -16.36 18.47
N SER A 197 -45.23 -16.80 17.23
CA SER A 197 -45.41 -15.91 16.07
C SER A 197 -46.78 -15.23 15.99
N SER A 198 -47.85 -15.86 16.49
CA SER A 198 -49.24 -15.38 16.31
C SER A 198 -49.46 -13.94 16.80
N PRO A 199 -49.02 -13.54 18.01
CA PRO A 199 -49.24 -12.18 18.51
C PRO A 199 -48.56 -11.10 17.65
N ILE A 200 -47.47 -11.46 16.99
CA ILE A 200 -46.72 -10.54 16.13
C ILE A 200 -47.40 -10.38 14.78
N TYR A 201 -47.94 -11.47 14.20
CA TYR A 201 -48.77 -11.38 13.01
C TYR A 201 -50.04 -10.55 13.27
N ASP A 202 -50.73 -10.78 14.39
CA ASP A 202 -51.92 -9.99 14.76
C ASP A 202 -51.58 -8.50 14.88
N HIS A 203 -50.44 -8.17 15.50
CA HIS A 203 -49.95 -6.79 15.58
C HIS A 203 -49.65 -6.21 14.20
N LEU A 204 -48.91 -6.92 13.33
CA LEU A 204 -48.57 -6.44 12.00
C LEU A 204 -49.82 -6.16 11.15
N SER A 205 -50.81 -7.06 11.19
CA SER A 205 -52.08 -6.88 10.47
C SER A 205 -52.86 -5.67 10.97
N LYS A 206 -52.89 -5.43 12.29
CA LYS A 206 -53.69 -4.36 12.90
C LYS A 206 -53.00 -2.99 12.86
N ALA A 207 -51.70 -2.95 13.13
CA ALA A 207 -50.93 -1.71 13.27
C ALA A 207 -50.27 -1.24 11.98
N HIS A 208 -49.92 -2.17 11.07
CA HIS A 208 -49.19 -1.87 9.83
C HIS A 208 -49.96 -2.23 8.56
N GLY A 209 -51.17 -2.79 8.68
CA GLY A 209 -52.03 -3.12 7.54
C GLY A 209 -51.51 -4.24 6.65
N GLY A 210 -50.45 -4.95 7.07
CA GLY A 210 -49.81 -5.99 6.28
C GLY A 210 -48.51 -6.50 6.92
N PHE A 211 -48.02 -7.63 6.41
CA PHE A 211 -46.83 -8.32 6.94
C PHE A 211 -45.54 -7.96 6.22
N PHE A 212 -45.68 -7.58 4.95
CA PHE A 212 -44.57 -7.32 4.04
C PHE A 212 -44.41 -5.81 3.81
N THR A 213 -43.17 -5.40 3.55
CA THR A 213 -42.81 -4.07 3.00
C THR A 213 -42.56 -4.18 1.51
#